data_AF-A0A8T4DSE9-F1
#
_entry.id   AF-A0A8T4DSE9-F1
#
_cell.length_a   1.000
_cell.length_b   1.000
_cell.length_c   1.000
_cell.angle_alpha   90.00
_cell.angle_beta   90.00
_cell.angle_gamma   90.00
#
_symmetry.space_group_name_H-M   'P 1'
#
loop_
_entity.id
_entity.type
_entity.pdbx_description
1 polymer ?
#
loop_
_entity_poly.entity_id
_entity_poly.type
_entity_poly.pdbx_seq_one_letter_code
_entity_poly.pdbx_strand_id
1 'polypeptide(L)'
;METQTEETSKIISLAEVKNILKKISKERKELNYEQKIALEHAEKFARLSAKQTKDLITALIKLDHVEEIHAYKIADILPNTEDDIKAIFAKERYTPNEKEIKNILEIVKKHSVE
;
A
#
# COMPACT_ATOMS: atom_id res chain seq x y z
N MET A 1 -12.52 27.64 -21.36
CA MET A 1 -11.29 26.97 -20.92
C MET A 1 -11.45 26.78 -19.43
N GLU A 2 -12.07 25.66 -19.03
CA GLU A 2 -12.30 25.36 -17.62
C GLU A 2 -10.94 25.09 -16.99
N THR A 3 -10.59 25.93 -16.03
CA THR A 3 -9.39 25.79 -15.22
C THR A 3 -9.49 24.45 -14.48
N GLN A 4 -8.70 23.46 -14.89
CA GLN A 4 -8.51 22.24 -14.12
C GLN A 4 -7.98 22.65 -12.75
N THR A 5 -8.85 22.57 -11.75
CA THR A 5 -8.46 22.49 -10.33
C THR A 5 -7.32 21.48 -10.23
N GLU A 6 -6.22 21.86 -9.58
CA GLU A 6 -5.15 20.92 -9.23
C GLU A 6 -5.79 19.74 -8.46
N GLU A 7 -6.01 18.62 -9.15
CA GLU A 7 -6.45 17.40 -8.50
C GLU A 7 -5.30 16.94 -7.62
N THR A 8 -5.42 17.18 -6.31
CA THR A 8 -4.52 16.61 -5.32
C THR A 8 -4.65 15.09 -5.39
N SER A 9 -3.75 14.44 -6.13
CA SER A 9 -3.72 12.99 -6.24
C SER A 9 -3.24 12.40 -4.92
N LYS A 10 -4.04 11.51 -4.34
CA LYS A 10 -3.73 10.84 -3.09
C LYS A 10 -3.51 9.36 -3.34
N ILE A 11 -2.39 8.84 -2.85
CA ILE A 11 -2.10 7.40 -2.88
C ILE A 11 -3.07 6.69 -1.92
N ILE A 12 -3.62 5.57 -2.37
CA ILE A 12 -4.47 4.70 -1.57
C ILE A 12 -3.94 3.27 -1.63
N SER A 13 -4.04 2.56 -0.52
CA SER A 13 -3.63 1.15 -0.39
C SER A 13 -4.68 0.19 -0.96
N LEU A 14 -4.28 -1.05 -1.25
CA LEU A 14 -5.22 -2.11 -1.68
C LEU A 14 -6.33 -2.35 -0.64
N ALA A 15 -6.01 -2.21 0.65
CA ALA A 15 -6.98 -2.34 1.72
C ALA A 15 -8.06 -1.24 1.70
N GLU A 16 -7.68 -0.02 1.34
CA GLU A 16 -8.62 1.10 1.14
C GLU A 16 -9.45 0.91 -0.13
N VAL A 17 -8.80 0.50 -1.24
CA VAL A 17 -9.49 0.17 -2.51
C VAL A 17 -10.57 -0.89 -2.28
N LYS A 18 -10.25 -1.96 -1.53
CA LYS A 18 -11.21 -3.01 -1.13
C LYS A 18 -12.42 -2.42 -0.44
N ASN A 19 -12.22 -1.53 0.53
CA ASN A 19 -13.32 -0.92 1.28
C ASN A 19 -14.17 0.01 0.41
N ILE A 20 -13.54 0.81 -0.46
CA ILE A 20 -14.22 1.72 -1.39
C ILE A 20 -15.09 0.93 -2.36
N LEU A 21 -14.54 -0.08 -3.02
CA LEU A 21 -15.30 -0.90 -3.99
C LEU A 21 -16.42 -1.71 -3.33
N LYS A 22 -16.21 -2.22 -2.10
CA LYS A 22 -17.28 -2.87 -1.30
C LYS A 22 -18.40 -1.92 -0.92
N LYS A 23 -18.09 -0.65 -0.67
CA LYS A 23 -19.11 0.36 -0.39
C LYS A 23 -19.92 0.66 -1.65
N ILE A 24 -19.24 0.89 -2.77
CA ILE A 24 -19.87 1.17 -4.06
C ILE A 24 -20.75 0.01 -4.52
N SER A 25 -20.31 -1.24 -4.35
CA SER A 25 -21.11 -2.41 -4.75
C SER A 25 -22.43 -2.52 -3.97
N LYS A 26 -22.45 -2.11 -2.70
CA LYS A 26 -23.66 -2.05 -1.89
C LYS A 26 -24.60 -0.92 -2.31
N GLU A 27 -24.06 0.22 -2.74
CA GLU A 27 -24.84 1.40 -3.12
C GLU A 27 -25.43 1.29 -4.52
N ARG A 28 -24.66 0.82 -5.51
CA ARG A 28 -25.03 0.88 -6.94
C ARG A 28 -25.65 -0.40 -7.51
N LYS A 29 -25.88 -1.43 -6.69
CA LYS A 29 -26.32 -2.80 -7.07
C LYS A 29 -25.37 -3.55 -8.03
N GLU A 30 -24.68 -2.88 -8.95
CA GLU A 30 -23.76 -3.52 -9.89
C GLU A 30 -22.50 -2.68 -10.15
N LEU A 31 -21.34 -3.34 -10.04
CA LEU A 31 -20.04 -2.83 -10.46
C LEU A 31 -19.82 -3.12 -11.95
N ASN A 32 -19.11 -2.25 -12.67
CA ASN A 32 -18.69 -2.58 -14.04
C ASN A 32 -17.62 -3.69 -14.04
N TYR A 33 -17.28 -4.19 -15.22
CA TYR A 33 -16.39 -5.34 -15.37
C TYR A 33 -15.02 -5.11 -14.73
N GLU A 34 -14.41 -3.95 -14.98
CA GLU A 34 -13.09 -3.58 -14.46
C GLU A 34 -13.12 -3.40 -12.93
N GLN A 35 -14.19 -2.81 -12.39
CA GLN A 35 -14.39 -2.65 -10.95
C GLN A 35 -14.58 -3.99 -10.24
N LYS A 36 -15.26 -4.96 -10.88
CA LYS A 36 -15.39 -6.33 -10.35
C LYS A 36 -14.01 -6.98 -10.22
N ILE A 37 -13.19 -6.92 -11.28
CA ILE A 37 -11.81 -7.44 -11.27
C ILE A 37 -10.94 -6.72 -10.23
N ALA A 38 -11.03 -5.40 -10.15
CA ALA A 38 -10.28 -4.63 -9.16
C ALA A 38 -10.66 -5.00 -7.72
N LEU A 39 -11.95 -5.23 -7.45
CA LEU A 39 -12.43 -5.69 -6.15
C LEU A 39 -11.91 -7.10 -5.85
N GLU A 40 -12.02 -8.04 -6.78
CA GLU A 40 -11.49 -9.40 -6.61
C GLU A 40 -9.99 -9.41 -6.31
N HIS A 41 -9.21 -8.61 -7.04
CA HIS A 41 -7.79 -8.42 -6.76
C HIS A 41 -7.55 -7.84 -5.36
N ALA A 42 -8.24 -6.77 -5.01
CA ALA A 42 -8.10 -6.14 -3.70
C ALA A 42 -8.52 -7.10 -2.56
N GLU A 43 -9.54 -7.94 -2.75
CA GLU A 43 -9.94 -8.96 -1.78
C GLU A 43 -8.88 -10.04 -1.61
N LYS A 44 -8.24 -10.48 -2.69
CA LYS A 44 -7.22 -11.52 -2.67
C LYS A 44 -5.89 -11.04 -2.07
N PHE A 45 -5.50 -9.79 -2.33
CA PHE A 45 -4.16 -9.28 -2.02
C PHE A 45 -4.12 -8.30 -0.84
N ALA A 46 -5.24 -7.69 -0.41
CA ALA A 46 -5.24 -6.85 0.79
C ALA A 46 -5.22 -7.71 2.07
N ARG A 47 -4.00 -8.09 2.47
CA ARG A 47 -3.69 -8.95 3.62
C ARG A 47 -4.01 -8.32 4.98
N LEU A 48 -3.98 -6.98 5.08
CA LEU A 48 -4.32 -6.24 6.29
C LEU A 48 -5.67 -5.52 6.14
N SER A 49 -6.27 -5.16 7.28
CA SER A 49 -7.38 -4.20 7.30
C SER A 49 -6.90 -2.79 6.98
N ALA A 50 -7.76 -1.93 6.43
CA ALA A 50 -7.37 -0.55 6.10
C ALA A 50 -6.81 0.23 7.30
N LYS A 51 -7.28 -0.08 8.52
CA LYS A 51 -6.74 0.51 9.76
C LYS A 51 -5.30 0.05 10.00
N GLN A 52 -5.06 -1.26 10.00
CA GLN A 52 -3.71 -1.83 10.20
C GLN A 52 -2.74 -1.37 9.11
N THR A 53 -3.18 -1.32 7.84
CA THR A 53 -2.39 -0.80 6.73
C THR A 53 -1.98 0.65 6.97
N LYS A 54 -2.91 1.50 7.42
CA LYS A 54 -2.62 2.91 7.73
C LYS A 54 -1.64 3.06 8.89
N ASP A 55 -1.77 2.24 9.93
CA ASP A 55 -0.86 2.23 11.07
C ASP A 55 0.56 1.84 10.63
N LEU A 56 0.68 0.81 9.78
CA LEU A 56 1.95 0.38 9.17
C LEU A 56 2.58 1.48 8.31
N ILE A 57 1.80 2.11 7.42
CA ILE A 57 2.29 3.24 6.59
C ILE A 57 2.81 4.36 7.47
N THR A 58 2.09 4.71 8.54
CA THR A 58 2.48 5.77 9.48
C THR A 58 3.78 5.45 10.21
N ALA A 59 4.05 4.17 10.49
CA ALA A 59 5.31 3.73 11.08
C ALA A 59 6.46 3.79 10.07
N LEU A 60 6.21 3.39 8.81
CA LEU A 60 7.23 3.34 7.75
C LEU A 60 7.69 4.73 7.28
N ILE A 61 6.78 5.70 7.12
CA ILE A 61 7.11 7.07 6.68
C ILE A 61 8.04 7.81 7.67
N LYS A 62 8.13 7.33 8.92
CA LYS A 62 9.07 7.90 9.91
C LYS A 62 10.51 7.46 9.70
N LEU A 63 10.76 6.47 8.85
CA LEU A 63 12.11 6.04 8.52
C LEU A 63 12.73 6.99 7.50
N ASP A 64 14.02 7.27 7.67
CA ASP A 64 14.78 8.02 6.67
C ASP A 64 14.74 7.30 5.32
N HIS A 65 14.65 8.07 4.24
CA HIS A 65 14.61 7.59 2.85
C HIS A 65 13.39 6.72 2.46
N VAL A 66 12.41 6.56 3.35
CA VAL A 66 11.12 5.93 3.03
C VAL A 66 10.08 7.01 2.72
N GLU A 67 9.95 7.34 1.44
CA GLU A 67 8.89 8.22 0.94
C GLU A 67 7.50 7.57 1.03
N GLU A 68 6.45 8.37 0.89
CA GLU A 68 5.06 7.91 0.97
C GLU A 68 4.80 6.76 -0.02
N ILE A 69 5.24 6.88 -1.27
CA ILE A 69 5.06 5.83 -2.28
C ILE A 69 5.69 4.49 -1.87
N HIS A 70 6.87 4.51 -1.22
CA HIS A 70 7.52 3.31 -0.71
C HIS A 70 6.72 2.71 0.44
N ALA A 71 6.24 3.53 1.38
CA ALA A 71 5.46 3.06 2.51
C ALA A 71 4.16 2.36 2.08
N TYR A 72 3.41 2.92 1.11
CA TYR A 72 2.23 2.26 0.55
C TYR A 72 2.59 0.96 -0.18
N LYS A 73 3.67 0.96 -0.97
CA LYS A 73 4.13 -0.25 -1.69
C LYS A 73 4.53 -1.37 -0.73
N ILE A 74 5.28 -1.05 0.33
CA ILE A 74 5.66 -2.00 1.38
C ILE A 74 4.42 -2.53 2.10
N ALA A 75 3.45 -1.67 2.41
CA ALA A 75 2.23 -2.07 3.12
C ALA A 75 1.30 -2.97 2.27
N ASP A 76 1.30 -2.80 0.95
CA ASP A 76 0.55 -3.66 0.03
C ASP A 76 1.25 -5.01 -0.23
N ILE A 77 2.59 -5.03 -0.31
CA ILE A 77 3.38 -6.25 -0.58
C ILE A 77 3.57 -7.11 0.67
N LEU A 78 3.77 -6.47 1.83
CA LEU A 78 4.21 -7.11 3.08
C LEU A 78 5.46 -7.99 2.86
N PRO A 79 6.61 -7.35 2.59
CA PRO A 79 7.87 -8.05 2.35
C PRO A 79 8.33 -8.81 3.60
N ASN A 80 8.85 -10.03 3.40
CA ASN A 80 9.28 -10.91 4.49
C ASN A 80 10.78 -11.26 4.43
N THR A 81 11.43 -10.95 3.31
CA THR A 81 12.86 -11.20 3.09
C THR A 81 13.59 -9.92 2.69
N GLU A 82 14.91 -9.92 2.84
CA GLU A 82 15.75 -8.78 2.41
C GLU A 82 15.65 -8.54 0.89
N ASP A 83 15.51 -9.62 0.11
CA ASP A 83 15.39 -9.53 -1.34
C ASP A 83 14.07 -8.89 -1.78
N ASP A 84 12.98 -9.08 -1.01
CA ASP A 84 11.72 -8.36 -1.25
C ASP A 84 11.91 -6.85 -1.12
N ILE A 85 12.66 -6.41 -0.09
CA ILE A 85 12.97 -4.98 0.10
C ILE A 85 13.85 -4.47 -1.03
N LYS A 86 14.92 -5.20 -1.38
CA LYS A 86 15.78 -4.82 -2.50
C LYS A 86 15.00 -4.71 -3.80
N ALA A 87 14.02 -5.59 -4.03
CA ALA A 87 13.16 -5.55 -5.20
C ALA A 87 12.26 -4.30 -5.24
N ILE A 88 11.72 -3.87 -4.09
CA ILE A 88 10.93 -2.63 -3.98
C ILE A 88 11.77 -1.40 -4.35
N PHE A 89 13.03 -1.35 -3.87
CA PHE A 89 13.93 -0.21 -4.10
C PHE A 89 14.79 -0.34 -5.38
N ALA A 90 14.64 -1.40 -6.18
CA ALA A 90 15.56 -1.72 -7.29
C ALA A 90 15.61 -0.67 -8.41
N LYS A 91 14.60 0.21 -8.50
CA LYS A 91 14.53 1.31 -9.48
C LYS A 91 14.63 2.69 -8.84
N GLU A 92 14.88 2.74 -7.54
CA GLU A 92 15.05 3.99 -6.83
C GLU A 92 16.49 4.51 -6.93
N ARG A 93 16.66 5.83 -6.80
CA ARG A 93 18.00 6.44 -6.74
C ARG A 93 18.73 6.06 -5.45
N TYR A 94 17.98 5.69 -4.43
CA TYR A 94 18.47 5.29 -3.12
C TYR A 94 18.44 3.78 -2.98
N THR A 95 19.50 3.20 -2.43
CA THR A 95 19.56 1.78 -2.07
C THR A 95 19.69 1.66 -0.55
N PRO A 96 18.69 1.09 0.15
CA PRO A 96 18.76 0.89 1.59
C PRO A 96 19.93 0.00 1.99
N ASN A 97 20.61 0.37 3.08
CA ASN A 97 21.66 -0.44 3.66
C ASN A 97 21.08 -1.59 4.53
N GLU A 98 21.91 -2.55 4.93
CA GLU A 98 21.46 -3.72 5.71
C GLU A 98 20.71 -3.36 7.00
N LYS A 99 21.10 -2.28 7.67
CA LYS A 99 20.46 -1.84 8.92
C LYS A 99 19.06 -1.30 8.64
N GLU A 100 18.89 -0.53 7.58
CA GLU A 100 17.59 0.00 7.16
C GLU A 100 16.65 -1.10 6.68
N ILE A 101 17.16 -2.04 5.89
CA ILE A 101 16.40 -3.22 5.44
C ILE A 101 15.86 -3.98 6.66
N LYS A 102 16.70 -4.24 7.66
CA LYS A 102 16.29 -4.90 8.91
C LYS A 102 15.23 -4.10 9.67
N ASN A 103 15.40 -2.77 9.79
CA ASN A 103 14.41 -1.92 10.44
C ASN A 103 13.05 -1.96 9.73
N ILE A 104 13.03 -1.91 8.40
CA ILE A 104 11.79 -2.01 7.62
C ILE A 104 11.11 -3.36 7.87
N LEU A 105 11.86 -4.46 7.78
CA LEU A 105 11.34 -5.81 8.01
C LEU A 105 10.81 -6.00 9.43
N GLU A 106 11.48 -5.44 10.44
CA GLU A 106 10.98 -5.46 11.83
C GLU A 106 9.65 -4.72 11.99
N ILE A 107 9.51 -3.55 11.35
CA ILE A 107 8.25 -2.80 11.38
C ILE A 107 7.14 -3.60 10.70
N VAL A 108 7.40 -4.18 9.53
CA VAL A 108 6.44 -5.02 8.80
C VAL A 108 6.01 -6.22 9.65
N LYS A 109 6.98 -6.93 10.24
CA LYS A 109 6.73 -8.11 11.09
C LYS A 109 5.85 -7.81 12.31
N LYS A 110 5.97 -6.61 12.90
CA LYS A 110 5.12 -6.18 14.03
C LYS A 110 3.66 -5.95 13.63
N HIS A 111 3.38 -5.72 12.35
CA HIS A 111 2.04 -5.41 11.83
C HIS A 111 1.42 -6.56 11.03
N SER A 112 2.23 -7.49 10.51
CA SER A 112 1.75 -8.75 9.94
C SER A 112 1.28 -9.66 11.06
N VAL A 113 -0.01 -9.97 11.09
CA VAL A 113 -0.56 -11.02 11.95
C VAL A 113 -0.22 -12.36 11.29
N GLU A 114 0.37 -13.30 12.05
CA GLU A 114 0.46 -14.73 11.67
C GLU A 114 -0.92 -15.37 11.55
#